data_AF-A0AAN7DDB7-F1
#
_entry.id   AF-A0AAN7DDB7-F1
#
_cell.length_a   1.000
_cell.length_b   1.000
_cell.length_c   1.000
_cell.angle_alpha   90.00
_cell.angle_beta   90.00
_cell.angle_gamma   90.00
#
_symmetry.space_group_name_H-M   'P 1'
#
loop_
_entity.id
_entity.type
_entity.pdbx_description
1 polymer ?
#
loop_
_entity_poly.entity_id
_entity_poly.type
_entity_poly.pdbx_seq_one_letter_code
_entity_poly.pdbx_strand_id
1 'polypeptide(L)'
;MSAVTKGGKNLFQLLRTLPNEGVGSRIVPNKFVNNPTLKNSYYEVTKVNLKEEGKNGRAWGVQVMKGHTMLDGRPVEIKGGLKYKWKPFDA
;
A
#
# COMPACT_ATOMS: atom_id res chain seq x y z
N MET A 1 21.75 -8.16 9.89
CA MET A 1 21.50 -6.79 10.37
C MET A 1 20.75 -6.03 9.28
N SER A 2 19.48 -5.67 9.50
CA SER A 2 18.78 -4.75 8.61
C SER A 2 18.41 -3.54 9.43
N ALA A 3 19.11 -2.44 9.18
CA ALA A 3 18.87 -1.14 9.78
C ALA A 3 17.40 -0.77 9.58
N VAL A 4 16.63 -0.76 10.67
CA VAL A 4 15.30 -0.16 10.71
C VAL A 4 15.53 1.34 10.65
N THR A 5 15.53 1.88 9.43
CA THR A 5 15.64 3.32 9.20
C THR A 5 14.46 4.03 9.87
N LYS A 6 14.78 4.96 10.75
CA LYS A 6 13.88 5.96 11.37
C LYS A 6 13.24 6.81 10.26
N GLY A 7 12.20 6.28 9.62
CA GLY A 7 11.47 6.93 8.53
C GLY A 7 10.68 5.88 7.76
N GLY A 8 9.36 5.84 7.97
CA GLY A 8 8.50 4.79 7.40
C GLY A 8 8.69 4.56 5.89
N LYS A 9 8.47 3.32 5.46
CA LYS A 9 8.70 2.84 4.08
C LYS A 9 7.71 3.48 3.11
N ASN A 10 8.16 3.73 1.88
CA ASN A 10 7.27 4.04 0.77
C ASN A 10 6.54 2.76 0.30
N LEU A 11 5.63 2.87 -0.66
CA LEU A 11 4.82 1.74 -1.14
C LEU A 11 5.69 0.58 -1.64
N PHE A 12 6.63 0.86 -2.54
CA PHE A 12 7.43 -0.16 -3.21
C PHE A 12 8.40 -0.85 -2.26
N GLN A 13 8.99 -0.08 -1.33
CA GLN A 13 9.83 -0.59 -0.27
C GLN A 13 9.05 -1.49 0.70
N LEU A 14 7.79 -1.15 0.99
CA LEU A 14 6.92 -2.01 1.80
C LEU A 14 6.61 -3.31 1.05
N LEU A 15 6.14 -3.21 -0.19
CA LEU A 15 5.76 -4.34 -1.04
C LEU A 15 6.91 -5.33 -1.22
N ARG A 16 8.14 -4.84 -1.45
CA ARG A 16 9.35 -5.69 -1.53
C ARG A 16 9.59 -6.53 -0.27
N THR A 17 9.13 -6.07 0.89
CA THR A 17 9.30 -6.79 2.17
C THR A 17 8.16 -7.74 2.51
N LEU A 18 7.11 -7.78 1.71
CA LEU A 18 5.97 -8.68 1.91
C LEU A 18 6.09 -9.94 1.04
N PRO A 19 5.50 -11.07 1.47
CA PRO A 19 5.39 -12.26 0.62
C PRO A 19 4.70 -11.93 -0.70
N ASN A 20 5.17 -12.55 -1.79
CA ASN A 20 4.62 -12.34 -3.15
C ASN A 20 4.53 -10.84 -3.53
N GLU A 21 5.55 -10.06 -3.13
CA GLU A 21 5.61 -8.61 -3.32
C GLU A 21 4.40 -7.86 -2.77
N GLY A 22 3.68 -8.45 -1.80
CA GLY A 22 2.51 -7.88 -1.17
C GLY A 22 1.20 -8.12 -1.91
N VAL A 23 1.16 -8.90 -3.01
CA VAL A 23 -0.11 -9.30 -3.64
C VAL A 23 -0.96 -10.10 -2.65
N GLY A 24 -2.24 -9.74 -2.54
CA GLY A 24 -3.19 -10.25 -1.54
C GLY A 24 -3.11 -9.55 -0.17
N SER A 25 -2.12 -8.68 0.04
CA SER A 25 -2.00 -7.94 1.29
C SER A 25 -2.86 -6.67 1.29
N ARG A 26 -3.37 -6.32 2.46
CA ARG A 26 -4.04 -5.04 2.69
C ARG A 26 -3.03 -4.01 3.18
N ILE A 27 -2.95 -2.88 2.49
CA ILE A 27 -2.00 -1.81 2.81
C ILE A 27 -2.72 -0.48 2.92
N VAL A 28 -2.17 0.42 3.74
CA VAL A 28 -2.78 1.72 4.01
C VAL A 28 -1.73 2.84 4.00
N PRO A 29 -1.98 3.96 3.31
CA PRO A 29 -1.11 5.12 3.38
C PRO A 29 -1.36 5.90 4.68
N ASN A 30 -0.33 6.55 5.20
CA ASN A 30 -0.44 7.42 6.37
C ASN A 30 -1.50 8.53 6.21
N LYS A 31 -1.79 8.98 4.98
CA LYS A 31 -2.90 9.90 4.69
C LYS A 31 -4.25 9.39 5.19
N PHE A 32 -4.51 8.09 5.10
CA PHE A 32 -5.76 7.50 5.58
C PHE A 32 -5.71 7.29 7.09
N VAL A 33 -4.58 6.78 7.60
CA VAL A 33 -4.35 6.57 9.04
C VAL A 33 -4.51 7.86 9.83
N ASN A 34 -3.96 8.97 9.33
CA ASN A 34 -3.97 10.26 10.01
C ASN A 34 -5.31 10.99 9.89
N ASN A 35 -6.28 10.46 9.15
CA ASN A 35 -7.60 11.06 8.99
C ASN A 35 -8.65 10.19 9.72
N PRO A 36 -9.20 10.66 10.86
CA PRO A 36 -10.19 9.91 11.63
C PRO A 36 -11.45 9.54 10.85
N THR A 37 -11.79 10.29 9.79
CA THR A 37 -12.97 10.04 8.95
C THR A 37 -12.76 8.90 7.94
N LEU A 38 -11.51 8.45 7.76
CA LEU A 38 -11.11 7.41 6.81
C LEU A 38 -10.72 6.09 7.48
N LYS A 39 -11.18 5.86 8.71
CA LYS A 39 -11.08 4.54 9.36
C LYS A 39 -11.60 3.44 8.42
N ASN A 40 -11.01 2.25 8.48
CA ASN A 40 -11.35 1.12 7.61
C ASN A 40 -11.19 1.41 6.10
N SER A 41 -10.24 2.28 5.73
CA SER A 41 -9.87 2.53 4.34
C SER A 41 -8.47 1.97 4.06
N TYR A 42 -8.32 1.20 2.98
CA TYR A 42 -7.08 0.55 2.58
C TYR A 42 -7.12 0.18 1.09
N TYR A 43 -6.02 -0.35 0.58
CA TYR A 43 -5.97 -1.03 -0.71
C TYR A 43 -5.66 -2.50 -0.50
N GLU A 44 -6.40 -3.37 -1.17
CA GLU A 44 -6.02 -4.77 -1.33
C GLU A 44 -5.20 -4.91 -2.60
N VAL A 45 -3.93 -5.28 -2.47
CA VAL A 45 -2.99 -5.29 -3.59
C VAL A 45 -3.29 -6.48 -4.49
N THR A 46 -3.44 -6.26 -5.79
CA THR A 46 -3.74 -7.32 -6.77
C THR A 46 -2.63 -7.53 -7.78
N LYS A 47 -1.81 -6.51 -8.04
CA LYS A 47 -0.69 -6.59 -8.97
C LYS A 47 0.41 -5.63 -8.57
N VAL A 48 1.65 -6.07 -8.73
CA VAL A 48 2.84 -5.25 -8.49
C VAL A 48 3.78 -5.38 -9.67
N ASN A 49 4.42 -4.27 -10.02
CA ASN A 49 5.54 -4.21 -10.96
C ASN A 49 6.61 -3.30 -10.36
N LEU A 50 7.54 -3.90 -9.62
CA LEU A 50 8.65 -3.20 -9.00
C LEU A 50 9.74 -2.90 -10.05
N LYS A 51 10.37 -1.73 -9.91
CA LYS A 51 11.52 -1.29 -10.70
C LYS A 51 12.65 -0.90 -9.78
N GLU A 52 13.88 -0.90 -10.31
CA GLU A 52 15.07 -0.48 -9.57
C GLU A 52 15.17 -1.16 -8.19
N GLU A 53 14.93 -2.48 -8.19
CA GLU A 53 14.87 -3.29 -6.97
C GLU A 53 13.87 -2.77 -5.91
N GLY A 54 12.68 -2.34 -6.33
CA GLY A 54 11.64 -1.89 -5.40
C GLY A 54 11.88 -0.49 -4.80
N LYS A 55 12.76 0.31 -5.40
CA LYS A 55 12.82 1.76 -5.13
C LYS A 55 11.66 2.50 -5.78
N ASN A 56 11.19 2.00 -6.92
CA ASN A 56 10.11 2.59 -7.70
C ASN A 56 9.23 1.48 -8.31
N GLY A 57 8.15 1.84 -9.01
CA GLY A 57 7.30 0.85 -9.68
C GLY A 57 5.88 1.32 -9.93
N ARG A 58 5.02 0.34 -10.17
CA ARG A 58 3.57 0.50 -10.21
C ARG A 58 2.93 -0.63 -9.41
N ALA A 59 1.85 -0.31 -8.72
CA ALA A 59 1.03 -1.29 -8.02
C ALA A 59 -0.43 -0.99 -8.29
N TRP A 60 -1.23 -2.04 -8.34
CA TRP A 60 -2.67 -1.98 -8.49
C TRP A 60 -3.33 -2.68 -7.33
N GLY A 61 -4.52 -2.21 -6.98
CA GLY A 61 -5.29 -2.83 -5.92
C GLY A 61 -6.74 -2.39 -5.94
N VAL A 62 -7.56 -3.16 -5.23
CA VAL A 62 -8.96 -2.80 -4.97
C VAL A 62 -8.96 -1.77 -3.85
N GLN A 63 -9.59 -0.62 -4.10
CA GLN A 63 -9.70 0.42 -3.09
C GLN A 63 -10.91 0.14 -2.19
N VAL A 64 -10.68 0.08 -0.89
CA VAL A 64 -11.72 0.01 0.14
C VAL A 64 -11.70 1.34 0.90
N MET A 65 -12.85 2.00 0.99
CA MET A 65 -13.00 3.24 1.75
C MET A 65 -14.11 3.09 2.77
N LYS A 66 -13.79 3.31 4.04
CA LYS A 66 -14.74 3.20 5.17
C LYS A 66 -15.49 1.87 5.19
N GLY A 67 -14.81 0.78 4.84
CA GLY A 67 -15.40 -0.56 4.74
C GLY A 67 -16.17 -0.85 3.44
N HIS A 68 -16.30 0.12 2.52
CA HIS A 68 -16.96 -0.08 1.24
C HIS A 68 -15.94 -0.28 0.12
N THR A 69 -16.13 -1.32 -0.68
CA THR A 69 -15.38 -1.55 -1.90
C THR A 69 -15.75 -0.50 -2.94
N MET A 70 -14.75 0.15 -3.52
CA MET A 70 -14.92 1.17 -4.55
C MET A 70 -14.88 0.53 -5.95
N LEU A 71 -15.45 1.23 -6.94
CA LEU A 71 -15.37 0.86 -8.38
C LEU A 71 -15.77 -0.58 -8.68
N ASP A 72 -16.75 -1.10 -7.93
CA ASP A 72 -17.27 -2.46 -8.08
C ASP A 72 -16.19 -3.55 -7.91
N GLY A 73 -15.16 -3.26 -7.11
CA GLY A 73 -14.05 -4.19 -6.87
C GLY A 73 -13.00 -4.21 -7.98
N ARG A 74 -13.08 -3.30 -8.96
CA ARG A 74 -12.08 -3.22 -10.03
C ARG A 74 -10.75 -2.70 -9.48
N PRO A 75 -9.62 -3.38 -9.75
CA PRO A 75 -8.32 -2.88 -9.38
C PRO A 75 -7.99 -1.57 -10.07
N VAL A 76 -7.46 -0.62 -9.31
CA VAL A 76 -6.94 0.65 -9.81
C VAL A 76 -5.49 0.83 -9.43
N GLU A 77 -4.78 1.66 -10.19
CA GLU A 77 -3.41 2.03 -9.86
C GLU A 77 -3.36 2.75 -8.51
N ILE A 78 -2.52 2.26 -7.60
CA ILE A 78 -2.32 2.83 -6.28
C ILE A 78 -1.42 4.07 -6.41
N LYS A 79 -2.04 5.24 -6.38
CA LYS A 79 -1.33 6.53 -6.52
C LYS A 79 -0.60 6.92 -5.24
N GLY A 80 0.44 7.74 -5.40
CA GLY A 80 1.20 8.29 -4.27
C GLY A 80 2.18 7.31 -3.64
N GLY A 81 2.61 6.27 -4.37
CA GLY A 81 3.51 5.23 -3.87
C GLY A 81 4.83 5.76 -3.29
N LEU A 82 5.43 6.78 -3.92
CA LEU A 82 6.63 7.46 -3.41
C LEU A 82 6.34 8.60 -2.43
N LYS A 83 5.12 9.15 -2.45
CA LYS A 83 4.74 10.35 -1.70
C LYS A 83 4.42 10.03 -0.24
N TYR A 84 3.71 8.93 -0.02
CA TYR A 84 3.20 8.56 1.29
C TYR A 84 4.07 7.49 1.96
N LYS A 85 3.99 7.46 3.29
CA LYS A 85 4.46 6.32 4.07
C LYS A 85 3.35 5.28 4.09
N TRP A 86 3.70 4.02 3.87
CA TRP A 86 2.76 2.93 3.79
C TRP A 86 3.04 1.92 4.90
N LYS A 87 1.98 1.26 5.37
CA LYS A 87 2.07 0.13 6.30
C LYS A 87 1.02 -0.92 5.96
N PRO A 88 1.18 -2.18 6.40
CA PRO A 88 0.09 -3.14 6.34
C PRO A 88 -1.10 -2.61 7.16
N PHE A 89 -2.31 -2.89 6.69
CA PHE A 89 -3.54 -2.46 7.36
C PHE A 89 -3.85 -3.32 8.60
N ASP A 90 -3.59 -4.63 8.50
CA ASP A 90 -3.87 -5.62 9.55
C ASP A 90 -2.71 -5.80 10.57
N ALA A 91 -1.70 -4.92 10.55
CA ALA A 91 -0.50 -4.99 11.41
C ALA A 91 -0.57 -4.08 12.64
#